data_AF-A0A8X7QLM7-F1
#
_entry.id   AF-A0A8X7QLM7-F1
#
_cell.length_a   1.000
_cell.length_b   1.000
_cell.length_c   1.000
_cell.angle_alpha   90.00
_cell.angle_beta   90.00
_cell.angle_gamma   90.00
#
_symmetry.space_group_name_H-M   'P 1'
#
loop_
_entity.id
_entity.type
_entity.pdbx_description
1 polymer ?
#
loop_
_entity_poly.entity_id
_entity_poly.type
_entity_poly.pdbx_seq_one_letter_code
_entity_poly.pdbx_strand_id
1 'polypeptide(L)' 'MKRPEGVKASKARGKKPVAEEKAMKEFETMWSIRQHDLAQKEHLSKMRLLDSLTAKKEPLVEYEEELKKKLINELLLS' A
#
# COMPACT_ATOMS: atom_id res chain seq x y z
N MET A 1 25.76 6.83 -46.73
CA MET A 1 24.31 6.61 -46.56
C MET A 1 24.10 5.52 -45.53
N LYS A 2 23.27 5.75 -44.49
CA LYS A 2 22.87 4.69 -43.56
C LYS A 2 21.86 3.77 -44.24
N ARG A 3 22.06 2.46 -44.14
CA ARG A 3 21.16 1.45 -44.72
C ARG A 3 19.85 1.45 -43.92
N PRO A 4 18.68 1.45 -44.58
CA PRO A 4 17.41 1.39 -43.87
C PRO A 4 17.30 0.10 -43.05
N GLU A 5 16.63 0.18 -41.90
CA GLU A 5 16.42 -0.96 -41.02
C GLU A 5 15.66 -2.06 -41.77
N GLY A 6 16.18 -3.29 -41.71
CA GLY A 6 15.50 -4.44 -42.30
C GLY A 6 14.16 -4.70 -41.61
N VAL A 7 13.20 -5.30 -42.32
CA VAL A 7 11.82 -5.50 -41.83
C VAL A 7 11.76 -6.19 -40.45
N LYS A 8 12.70 -7.10 -40.16
CA LYS A 8 12.81 -7.78 -38.85
C LYS A 8 13.27 -6.84 -37.72
N ALA A 9 14.17 -5.91 -38.01
CA ALA A 9 14.63 -4.90 -37.06
C ALA A 9 13.53 -3.85 -36.77
N SER A 10 12.86 -3.33 -37.83
CA SER A 10 11.74 -2.40 -37.66
C SER A 10 10.59 -3.01 -36.85
N LYS A 11 10.23 -4.28 -37.11
CA LYS A 11 9.20 -4.99 -36.33
C LYS A 11 9.58 -5.21 -34.86
N ALA A 12 10.85 -5.49 -34.57
CA ALA A 12 11.32 -5.64 -33.20
C ALA A 12 11.28 -4.32 -32.43
N ARG A 13 11.68 -3.21 -33.08
CA ARG A 13 11.66 -1.86 -32.49
C ARG A 13 10.24 -1.40 -32.14
N GLY A 14 9.23 -1.73 -32.94
CA GLY A 14 7.83 -1.40 -32.65
C GLY A 14 7.20 -2.16 -31.48
N LYS A 15 7.73 -3.32 -31.08
CA LYS A 15 7.15 -4.15 -30.00
C LYS A 15 7.71 -3.87 -28.60
N LYS A 16 8.95 -3.40 -28.50
CA LYS A 16 9.60 -3.12 -27.21
C LYS A 16 8.92 -2.05 -26.35
N PRO A 17 8.58 -0.84 -26.85
CA PRO A 17 8.02 0.21 -26.00
C PRO A 17 6.66 -0.17 -25.41
N VAL A 18 5.85 -0.92 -26.16
CA VAL A 18 4.52 -1.38 -25.69
C VAL A 18 4.63 -2.41 -24.56
N ALA A 19 5.66 -3.26 -24.57
CA ALA A 19 5.87 -4.25 -23.51
C ALA A 19 6.42 -3.61 -22.22
N GLU A 20 7.35 -2.65 -22.36
CA GLU A 20 7.91 -1.89 -21.23
C GLU A 20 6.86 -0.99 -20.56
N GLU A 21 6.00 -0.33 -21.34
CA GLU A 21 4.89 0.48 -20.81
C GLU A 21 3.90 -0.37 -20.01
N LYS A 22 3.59 -1.59 -20.50
CA LYS A 22 2.72 -2.52 -19.76
C LYS A 22 3.36 -2.96 -18.45
N ALA A 23 4.64 -3.33 -18.46
CA ALA A 23 5.36 -3.73 -17.25
C ALA A 23 5.42 -2.59 -16.21
N MET A 24 5.60 -1.34 -16.67
CA MET A 24 5.59 -0.17 -15.78
C MET A 24 4.20 0.04 -15.14
N LYS A 25 3.12 -0.05 -15.93
CA LYS A 25 1.74 0.04 -15.42
C LYS A 25 1.41 -1.07 -14.42
N GLU A 26 1.87 -2.30 -14.69
CA GLU A 26 1.70 -3.43 -13.77
C GLU A 26 2.47 -3.20 -12.46
N PHE A 27 3.69 -2.65 -12.54
CA PHE A 27 4.48 -2.31 -11.36
C PHE A 27 3.83 -1.21 -10.52
N GLU A 28 3.35 -0.14 -11.16
CA GLU A 28 2.62 0.94 -10.50
C GLU A 28 1.36 0.41 -9.80
N THR A 29 0.60 -0.45 -10.48
CA THR A 29 -0.59 -1.08 -9.91
C THR A 29 -0.25 -1.92 -8.68
N MET A 30 0.80 -2.76 -8.77
CA MET A 30 1.27 -3.56 -7.63
C MET A 30 1.72 -2.68 -6.47
N TRP A 31 2.40 -1.57 -6.75
CA TRP A 31 2.84 -0.62 -5.75
C TRP A 31 1.66 0.02 -5.01
N SER A 32 0.66 0.51 -5.76
CA SER A 32 -0.56 1.08 -5.16
C SER A 32 -1.33 0.07 -4.31
N ILE A 33 -1.44 -1.18 -4.76
CA ILE A 33 -2.07 -2.26 -3.96
C ILE A 33 -1.30 -2.48 -2.65
N ARG A 34 0.03 -2.51 -2.70
CA ARG A 34 0.86 -2.68 -1.50
C ARG A 34 0.73 -1.51 -0.53
N GLN A 35 0.69 -0.28 -1.02
CA GLN A 35 0.48 0.90 -0.19
C GLN A 35 -0.88 0.86 0.51
N HIS A 36 -1.94 0.50 -0.24
CA HIS A 36 -3.27 0.35 0.33
C HIS A 36 -3.31 -0.78 1.38
N ASP A 37 -2.75 -1.95 1.08
CA ASP A 37 -2.66 -3.08 2.01
C ASP A 37 -1.88 -2.71 3.29
N LEU A 38 -0.79 -1.96 3.16
CA LEU A 38 -0.02 -1.49 4.31
C LEU A 38 -0.84 -0.55 5.20
N ALA A 39 -1.55 0.42 4.61
CA ALA A 39 -2.43 1.32 5.35
C ALA A 39 -3.56 0.56 6.06
N GLN A 40 -4.17 -0.43 5.40
CA GLN A 40 -5.20 -1.28 6.02
C GLN A 40 -4.64 -2.13 7.16
N LYS A 41 -3.42 -2.64 7.04
CA LYS A 41 -2.74 -3.38 8.12
C LYS A 41 -2.43 -2.50 9.32
N GLU A 42 -1.97 -1.27 9.10
CA GLU A 42 -1.77 -0.29 10.18
C GLU A 42 -3.08 0.01 10.91
N HIS A 43 -4.17 0.23 10.16
CA HIS A 43 -5.50 0.42 10.72
C HIS A 43 -5.96 -0.78 11.56
N LEU A 44 -5.83 -2.00 11.02
CA LEU A 44 -6.16 -3.24 11.75
C LEU A 44 -5.29 -3.43 13.00
N SER A 45 -4.02 -3.04 12.96
CA SER A 45 -3.13 -3.12 14.11
C SER A 45 -3.59 -2.20 15.24
N LYS A 46 -4.04 -0.98 14.92
CA LYS A 46 -4.60 -0.03 15.90
C LYS A 46 -5.89 -0.58 16.52
N MET A 47 -6.77 -1.17 15.71
CA MET A 47 -8.00 -1.81 16.22
C MET A 47 -7.67 -2.96 17.18
N ARG A 48 -6.74 -3.85 16.82
CA ARG A 48 -6.32 -4.96 17.70
C ARG A 48 -5.71 -4.48 19.02
N LEU A 49 -4.94 -3.39 18.97
CA LEU A 49 -4.40 -2.77 20.18
C LEU A 49 -5.52 -2.23 21.07
N LEU A 50 -6.51 -1.55 20.48
CA LEU A 50 -7.69 -1.06 21.20
C LEU A 50 -8.49 -2.21 21.82
N ASP A 51 -8.73 -3.29 21.08
CA ASP A 51 -9.39 -4.51 21.58
C ASP A 51 -8.63 -5.12 22.76
N SER A 52 -7.30 -5.13 22.68
CA SER A 52 -6.46 -5.64 23.77
C SER A 52 -6.56 -4.75 25.02
N LEU A 53 -6.61 -3.43 24.86
CA LEU A 53 -6.79 -2.48 25.96
C LEU A 53 -8.20 -2.55 26.57
N THR A 54 -9.24 -2.79 25.77
CA THR A 54 -10.62 -2.92 26.26
C THR A 54 -10.88 -4.26 26.93
N ALA A 55 -10.16 -5.32 26.55
CA ALA A 55 -10.27 -6.65 27.15
C ALA A 55 -9.60 -6.76 28.54
N LYS A 56 -8.73 -5.82 28.91
CA LYS A 56 -8.12 -5.78 30.24
C LYS A 56 -9.21 -5.61 31.31
N LYS A 57 -9.22 -6.51 32.29
CA LYS A 57 -10.17 -6.49 33.43
C LYS A 57 -9.70 -5.60 34.58
N GLU A 58 -8.41 -5.32 34.63
CA GLU A 58 -7.80 -4.42 35.60
C GLU A 58 -7.98 -2.96 35.18
N PRO A 59 -8.07 -2.02 36.14
CA PRO A 59 -8.13 -0.61 35.81
C PRO A 59 -6.87 -0.20 35.04
N LEU A 60 -7.08 0.45 33.90
CA LEU A 60 -5.99 0.95 33.08
C LEU A 60 -5.24 2.05 33.83
N VAL A 61 -3.92 2.08 33.65
CA VAL A 61 -3.09 3.18 34.17
C VAL A 61 -3.38 4.45 33.33
N GLU A 62 -3.17 5.63 33.90
CA GLU A 62 -3.51 6.92 33.28
C GLU A 62 -3.00 7.07 31.83
N TYR A 63 -1.75 6.63 31.56
CA TYR A 63 -1.18 6.67 30.21
C TYR A 63 -1.87 5.70 29.23
N GLU A 64 -2.36 4.56 29.71
CA GLU A 64 -3.12 3.59 28.90
C GLU A 64 -4.53 4.10 28.58
N GLU A 65 -5.16 4.77 29.54
CA GLU A 65 -6.45 5.46 29.32
C GLU A 65 -6.30 6.59 28.29
N GLU A 66 -5.24 7.39 28.38
CA GLU A 66 -4.97 8.44 27.38
C GLU A 66 -4.73 7.84 25.99
N LEU A 67 -3.94 6.78 25.90
CA LEU A 67 -3.70 6.06 24.64
C LEU A 67 -5.01 5.50 24.06
N LYS A 68 -5.85 4.87 24.90
CA LYS A 68 -7.15 4.34 24.50
C LYS A 68 -8.06 5.44 23.93
N LYS A 69 -8.11 6.61 24.59
CA LYS A 69 -8.88 7.78 24.09
C LYS A 69 -8.35 8.27 22.74
N LYS A 70 -7.02 8.35 22.57
CA LYS A 70 -6.39 8.74 21.29
C LYS A 70 -6.75 7.77 20.17
N LEU A 71 -6.65 6.46 20.43
CA LEU A 71 -7.00 5.42 19.45
C LEU A 71 -8.48 5.45 19.08
N ILE A 72 -9.38 5.68 20.03
CA ILE A 72 -10.82 5.83 19.76
C ILE A 72 -11.08 7.04 18.86
N ASN A 73 -10.47 8.19 19.17
CA ASN A 73 -10.64 9.39 18.36
C ASN A 73 -10.11 9.18 16.93
N GLU A 74 -8.96 8.54 16.79
CA GLU A 74 -8.36 8.26 15.48
C GLU A 74 -9.17 7.25 14.66
N LEU A 75 -9.76 6.21 15.28
CA LEU A 75 -10.46 5.14 14.57
C LEU A 75 -11.94 5.41 14.32
N LEU A 76 -12.61 6.18 15.20
CA LEU A 76 -14.08 6.34 15.19
C LEU A 76 -14.54 7.78 14.96
N LEU A 77 -13.68 8.77 15.16
CA LEU A 77 -14.01 10.19 14.96
C LEU A 77 -13.23 10.83 13.80
N SER A 78 -12.38 10.05 13.12
CA SER A 78 -11.66 10.45 11.91
C SER A 78 -12.55 10.48 10.67
#